data_AF-A0A7S2TKC3-F1
#
_entry.id   AF-A0A7S2TKC3-F1
#
_cell.length_a   1.000
_cell.length_b   1.000
_cell.length_c   1.000
_cell.angle_alpha   90.00
_cell.angle_beta   90.00
_cell.angle_gamma   90.00
#
_symmetry.space_group_name_H-M   'P 1'
#
loop_
_entity.id
_entity.type
_entity.pdbx_description
1 polymer ?
#
loop_
_entity_poly.entity_id
_entity_poly.type
_entity_poly.pdbx_seq_one_letter_code
_entity_poly.pdbx_strand_id
1 'polypeptide(L)'
;VFFSTDEALGRRKRTEIWRALEDAYDAGKVRAIGVSNFELQHWEHLRESWRVRPMVNQIECHPYLPQTELIKAMHAEDTQVMCYCPLGSGQLGLLEDERVLRLAARHAKTP
;
A
#
# COMPACT_ATOMS: atom_id res chain seq x y z
N VAL A 1 -26.18 -4.68 -14.40
CA VAL A 1 -25.15 -4.42 -13.38
C VAL A 1 -24.88 -2.92 -13.38
N PHE A 2 -25.53 -2.17 -12.49
CA PHE A 2 -25.33 -0.72 -12.37
C PHE A 2 -24.12 -0.50 -11.45
N PHE A 3 -22.96 -0.19 -12.02
CA PHE A 3 -21.89 0.42 -11.24
C PHE A 3 -22.30 1.84 -10.90
N SER A 4 -22.09 2.26 -9.65
CA SER A 4 -22.23 3.66 -9.25
C SER A 4 -21.38 4.54 -10.16
N THR A 5 -21.92 5.66 -10.63
CA THR A 5 -21.19 6.64 -11.46
C THR A 5 -19.89 7.11 -10.79
N ASP A 6 -19.82 7.12 -9.46
CA ASP A 6 -18.62 7.49 -8.71
C ASP A 6 -17.51 6.46 -8.83
N GLU A 7 -17.84 5.17 -8.87
CA GLU A 7 -16.84 4.09 -8.97
C GLU A 7 -16.20 4.07 -10.36
N ALA A 8 -17.00 4.22 -11.41
CA ALA A 8 -16.52 4.30 -12.78
C ALA A 8 -15.68 5.56 -13.02
N LEU A 9 -16.06 6.69 -12.42
CA LEU A 9 -15.28 7.92 -12.47
C LEU A 9 -13.94 7.75 -11.72
N GLY A 10 -13.96 7.11 -10.55
CA GLY A 10 -12.76 6.81 -9.77
C GLY A 10 -11.77 5.93 -10.54
N ARG A 11 -12.26 4.87 -11.19
CA ARG A 11 -11.45 3.99 -12.06
C ARG A 11 -10.75 4.75 -13.17
N ARG A 12 -11.50 5.59 -13.91
CA ARG A 12 -10.95 6.36 -15.03
C ARG A 12 -9.88 7.34 -14.58
N LYS A 13 -10.15 8.12 -13.52
CA LYS A 13 -9.20 9.08 -12.96
C LYS A 13 -7.92 8.41 -12.47
N ARG A 14 -8.01 7.25 -11.80
CA ARG A 14 -6.82 6.49 -11.37
C ARG A 14 -5.93 6.11 -12.56
N THR A 15 -6.53 5.61 -13.64
CA THR A 15 -5.78 5.24 -14.85
C THR A 15 -5.14 6.46 -15.53
N GLU A 16 -5.86 7.58 -15.65
CA GLU A 16 -5.33 8.82 -16.24
C GLU A 16 -4.16 9.40 -15.42
N ILE A 17 -4.30 9.45 -14.10
CA ILE A 17 -3.24 9.93 -13.19
C ILE A 17 -2.02 9.00 -13.28
N TRP A 18 -2.23 7.69 -13.30
CA TRP A 18 -1.12 6.74 -13.40
C TRP A 18 -0.33 6.93 -14.70
N ARG A 19 -1.00 7.10 -15.84
CA ARG A 19 -0.33 7.41 -17.11
C ARG A 19 0.55 8.66 -17.02
N ALA A 20 0.06 9.71 -16.36
CA ALA A 20 0.88 10.91 -16.15
C ALA A 20 2.12 10.65 -15.26
N LEU A 21 2.02 9.75 -14.28
CA LEU A 21 3.18 9.30 -13.48
C LEU A 21 4.16 8.48 -14.33
N GLU A 22 3.67 7.60 -15.20
CA GLU A 22 4.50 6.85 -16.15
C GLU A 22 5.25 7.79 -17.10
N ASP A 23 4.57 8.80 -17.65
CA ASP A 23 5.20 9.79 -18.53
C ASP A 23 6.28 10.60 -17.80
N ALA A 24 6.06 10.93 -16.52
CA ALA A 24 7.06 11.60 -15.69
C ALA A 24 8.28 10.70 -15.40
N TYR A 25 8.05 9.40 -15.20
CA TYR A 25 9.10 8.41 -15.01
C TYR A 25 9.92 8.20 -16.29
N ASP A 26 9.25 8.00 -17.43
CA ASP A 26 9.89 7.81 -18.74
C ASP A 26 10.70 9.06 -19.16
N ALA A 27 10.22 10.25 -18.81
CA ALA A 27 10.95 11.50 -19.02
C ALA A 27 12.13 11.71 -18.05
N GLY A 28 12.38 10.78 -17.13
CA GLY A 28 13.46 10.87 -16.14
C GLY A 28 13.28 11.93 -15.06
N LYS A 29 12.06 12.47 -14.90
CA LYS A 29 11.75 13.52 -13.89
C LYS A 29 11.68 12.95 -12.48
N VAL A 30 11.30 11.68 -12.37
CA VAL A 30 11.23 10.92 -11.12
C VAL A 30 11.95 9.59 -11.29
N ARG A 31 12.52 9.07 -10.19
CA ARG A 31 13.30 7.82 -10.20
C ARG A 31 12.46 6.57 -9.95
N ALA A 32 11.26 6.74 -9.41
CA ALA A 32 10.33 5.68 -9.07
C ALA A 32 8.93 6.27 -8.97
N ILE A 33 7.92 5.45 -9.22
CA ILE A 33 6.52 5.79 -9.06
C ILE A 33 5.82 4.70 -8.27
N GLY A 34 4.80 5.08 -7.51
CA GLY A 34 4.08 4.20 -6.61
C GLY A 34 2.72 4.77 -6.26
N VAL A 35 1.97 4.01 -5.46
CA VAL A 35 0.62 4.34 -5.02
C VAL A 35 0.54 4.34 -3.50
N SER A 36 -0.57 4.84 -2.96
CA SER A 36 -0.87 4.74 -1.53
C SER A 36 -2.35 4.43 -1.34
N ASN A 37 -2.66 3.63 -0.32
CA ASN A 37 -4.02 3.19 0.02
C ASN A 37 -4.70 2.42 -1.12
N PHE A 38 -3.91 1.70 -1.93
CA PHE A 38 -4.47 0.80 -2.94
C PHE A 38 -4.84 -0.53 -2.30
N GLU A 39 -6.14 -0.84 -2.31
CA GLU A 39 -6.68 -2.16 -2.03
C GLU A 39 -6.57 -3.07 -3.27
N LEU A 40 -6.86 -4.36 -3.09
CA LEU A 40 -6.74 -5.36 -4.15
C LEU A 40 -7.55 -4.99 -5.40
N GLN A 41 -8.78 -4.51 -5.23
CA GLN A 41 -9.62 -4.05 -6.34
C GLN A 41 -9.03 -2.87 -7.13
N HIS A 42 -8.32 -1.96 -6.47
CA HIS A 42 -7.65 -0.83 -7.12
C HIS A 42 -6.40 -1.29 -7.86
N TRP A 43 -5.69 -2.25 -7.27
CA TRP A 43 -4.51 -2.89 -7.85
C TRP A 43 -4.84 -3.64 -9.14
N GLU A 44 -5.81 -4.55 -9.08
CA GLU A 44 -6.26 -5.34 -10.25
C GLU A 44 -6.75 -4.43 -11.38
N HIS A 45 -7.52 -3.39 -11.06
CA HIS A 45 -7.95 -2.39 -12.05
C HIS A 45 -6.76 -1.67 -12.71
N LEU A 46 -5.77 -1.25 -11.92
CA LEU A 46 -4.62 -0.53 -12.49
C LEU A 46 -3.75 -1.45 -13.34
N ARG A 47 -3.62 -2.72 -12.91
CA ARG A 47 -2.89 -3.79 -13.59
C ARG A 47 -3.35 -4.05 -15.01
N GLU A 48 -4.61 -3.81 -15.31
CA GLU A 48 -5.17 -3.97 -16.66
C GLU A 48 -4.48 -3.07 -17.70
N SER A 49 -3.81 -1.98 -17.29
CA SER A 49 -3.36 -0.95 -18.23
C SER A 49 -2.02 -0.28 -17.93
N TRP A 50 -1.33 -0.60 -16.83
CA TRP A 50 -0.02 -0.02 -16.57
C TRP A 50 1.02 -0.46 -17.61
N ARG A 51 1.97 0.42 -17.92
CA ARG A 51 3.22 0.14 -18.63
C ARG A 51 4.37 0.00 -17.65
N VAL A 52 4.36 0.84 -16.60
CA VAL A 52 5.31 0.78 -15.49
C VAL A 52 4.50 0.34 -14.27
N ARG A 53 4.85 -0.82 -13.70
CA ARG A 53 4.20 -1.29 -12.48
C ARG A 53 4.51 -0.32 -11.33
N PRO A 54 3.59 -0.11 -10.37
CA PRO A 54 3.90 0.63 -9.15
C PRO A 54 5.02 -0.07 -8.38
N MET A 55 6.09 0.63 -8.04
CA MET A 55 7.23 0.03 -7.32
C MET A 55 6.95 -0.10 -5.81
N VAL A 56 6.05 0.74 -5.30
CA VAL A 56 5.63 0.78 -3.90
C VAL A 56 4.12 0.98 -3.81
N ASN A 57 3.49 0.30 -2.86
CA ASN A 57 2.16 0.66 -2.34
C ASN A 57 2.29 1.01 -0.85
N GLN A 58 2.07 2.27 -0.49
CA GLN A 58 2.10 2.72 0.90
C GLN A 58 0.73 2.54 1.57
N ILE A 59 0.61 1.68 2.58
CA ILE A 59 -0.66 1.32 3.23
C ILE A 59 -0.54 1.31 4.75
N GLU A 60 -1.69 1.40 5.44
CA GLU A 60 -1.73 1.16 6.88
C GLU A 60 -1.48 -0.31 7.14
N CYS A 61 -0.43 -0.60 7.90
CA CYS A 61 -0.12 -1.97 8.28
C CYS A 61 0.62 -2.00 9.61
N HIS A 62 0.09 -2.77 10.55
CA HIS A 62 0.63 -2.95 11.90
C HIS A 62 0.14 -4.31 12.46
N PRO A 63 0.65 -4.81 13.60
CA PRO A 63 0.24 -6.10 14.16
C PRO A 63 -1.28 -6.35 14.27
N TYR A 64 -2.10 -5.31 14.48
CA TYR A 64 -3.57 -5.42 14.51
C TYR A 64 -4.26 -5.26 13.14
N LEU A 65 -3.53 -4.84 12.11
CA LEU A 65 -3.98 -4.73 10.72
C LEU A 65 -2.85 -5.21 9.80
N PRO A 66 -2.61 -6.53 9.70
CA PRO A 66 -1.42 -7.07 9.04
C PRO A 66 -1.47 -7.06 7.50
N GLN A 67 -2.63 -6.78 6.88
CA GLN A 67 -2.80 -6.68 5.42
C GLN A 67 -2.30 -7.91 4.62
N THR A 68 -2.32 -9.10 5.22
CA THR A 68 -1.62 -10.29 4.72
C THR A 68 -1.85 -10.59 3.23
N GLU A 69 -3.10 -10.60 2.78
CA GLU A 69 -3.43 -10.94 1.39
C GLU A 69 -3.03 -9.83 0.41
N LEU A 70 -3.17 -8.57 0.82
CA LEU A 70 -2.72 -7.44 0.00
C LEU A 70 -1.20 -7.46 -0.18
N ILE A 71 -0.46 -7.71 0.91
CA ILE A 71 1.02 -7.81 0.87
C ILE A 71 1.46 -8.95 -0.05
N LYS A 72 0.82 -10.12 0.04
CA LYS A 72 1.11 -11.26 -0.85
C LYS A 72 0.88 -10.89 -2.31
N ALA A 73 -0.23 -10.22 -2.64
CA ALA A 73 -0.53 -9.79 -4.01
C ALA A 73 0.53 -8.82 -4.55
N MET A 74 0.92 -7.81 -3.76
CA MET A 74 1.97 -6.86 -4.17
C MET A 74 3.32 -7.55 -4.38
N HIS A 75 3.73 -8.41 -3.44
CA HIS A 75 5.01 -9.12 -3.53
C HIS A 75 5.08 -10.10 -4.70
N ALA A 76 3.96 -10.75 -5.05
CA ALA A 76 3.87 -11.64 -6.22
C ALA A 76 4.15 -10.90 -7.54
N GLU A 77 3.97 -9.57 -7.55
CA GLU A 77 4.24 -8.70 -8.68
C GLU A 77 5.50 -7.85 -8.50
N ASP A 78 6.40 -8.20 -7.57
CA ASP A 78 7.64 -7.46 -7.30
C ASP A 78 7.38 -5.98 -6.89
N THR A 79 6.26 -5.72 -6.21
CA THR A 79 5.91 -4.42 -5.65
C THR A 79 6.16 -4.42 -4.15
N GLN A 80 6.86 -3.41 -3.65
CA GLN A 80 7.16 -3.30 -2.23
C GLN A 80 5.98 -2.69 -1.45
N VAL A 81 5.75 -3.15 -0.23
CA VAL A 81 4.79 -2.53 0.68
C VAL A 81 5.53 -1.60 1.64
N MET A 82 5.07 -0.36 1.74
CA MET A 82 5.57 0.59 2.74
C MET A 82 4.50 0.84 3.79
N CYS A 83 4.73 0.35 5.01
CA CYS A 83 3.78 0.51 6.11
C CYS A 83 3.81 1.94 6.64
N TYR A 84 2.68 2.65 6.58
CA TYR A 84 2.46 3.82 7.44
C TYR A 84 1.70 3.40 8.70
N CYS A 85 1.79 4.24 9.75
CA CYS A 85 1.28 3.94 11.09
C CYS A 85 1.66 2.54 11.62
N PRO A 86 2.94 2.12 11.53
CA PRO A 86 3.36 0.75 11.90
C PRO A 86 3.15 0.40 13.37
N LEU A 87 2.97 1.42 14.23
CA LEU A 87 2.70 1.30 15.67
C LEU A 87 1.24 1.66 16.03
N GLY A 88 0.31 1.62 15.06
CA GLY A 88 -1.10 1.96 15.30
C GLY A 88 -1.32 3.41 15.74
N SER A 89 -0.52 4.34 15.21
CA SER A 89 -0.50 5.76 15.59
C SER A 89 -0.27 6.02 17.09
N GLY A 90 0.19 5.02 17.87
CA GLY A 90 0.30 5.11 19.33
C GLY A 90 -1.05 5.10 20.07
N GLN A 91 -2.17 4.85 19.38
CA GLN A 91 -3.52 4.95 19.93
C GLN A 91 -4.19 3.60 20.19
N LEU A 92 -3.67 2.53 19.58
CA LEU A 92 -4.29 1.20 19.65
C LEU A 92 -3.86 0.39 20.88
N GLY A 93 -3.09 0.96 21.81
CA GLY A 93 -2.52 0.20 22.94
C GLY A 93 -1.49 -0.85 22.51
N LEU A 94 -0.91 -0.67 21.31
CA LEU A 94 -0.03 -1.67 20.69
C LEU A 94 1.30 -1.80 21.44
N LEU A 95 1.84 -0.70 21.95
CA LEU A 95 3.11 -0.70 22.69
C LEU A 95 2.95 -1.27 24.10
N GLU A 96 1.72 -1.27 24.62
CA GLU A 96 1.32 -1.82 25.90
C GLU A 96 0.86 -3.29 25.82
N ASP A 97 0.69 -3.85 24.61
CA ASP A 97 0.29 -5.25 24.44
C ASP A 97 1.34 -6.17 25.07
N GLU A 98 0.90 -7.05 25.96
CA GLU A 98 1.82 -7.93 26.70
C GLU A 98 2.68 -8.81 25.79
N ARG A 99 2.19 -9.19 24.60
CA ARG A 99 2.96 -9.95 23.61
C ARG A 99 4.13 -9.11 23.08
N VAL A 100 3.89 -7.83 22.81
CA VAL A 100 4.92 -6.89 22.36
C VAL A 100 5.92 -6.64 23.50
N LEU A 101 5.45 -6.34 24.71
CA LEU A 101 6.30 -6.14 25.89
C LEU A 101 7.18 -7.37 26.20
N ARG A 102 6.62 -8.58 26.11
CA ARG A 102 7.38 -9.83 26.28
C ARG A 102 8.48 -10.00 25.24
N LEU A 103 8.21 -9.66 23.98
CA LEU A 103 9.21 -9.72 22.90
C LEU A 103 10.30 -8.65 23.10
N ALA A 104 9.91 -7.43 23.43
CA ALA A 104 10.81 -6.33 23.73
C ALA A 104 11.81 -6.70 24.84
N ALA A 105 11.32 -7.24 25.96
CA ALA A 105 12.14 -7.71 27.06
C ALA A 105 13.09 -8.84 26.65
N ARG A 106 12.60 -9.84 25.89
CA ARG A 106 13.41 -10.97 25.39
C ARG A 106 14.57 -10.51 24.51
N HIS A 107 14.37 -9.45 23.73
CA HIS A 107 15.37 -8.94 22.78
C HIS A 107 16.19 -7.76 23.32
N ALA A 108 15.95 -7.31 24.56
CA ALA A 108 16.54 -6.11 25.15
C ALA A 108 16.37 -4.87 24.23
N LYS A 109 15.16 -4.68 23.71
CA LYS A 109 14.74 -3.54 22.89
C LYS A 109 13.50 -2.88 23.49
N THR A 110 13.17 -1.67 23.03
CA THR A 110 11.86 -1.08 23.30
C THR A 110 10.79 -1.80 22.46
N PRO A 111 9.53 -1.81 22.92
CA PRO A 111 8.37 -2.01 22.05
C PRO A 111 8.42 -1.13 20.80
#